data_AF-A0A6A5SN32-F1
#
_entry.id   AF-A0A6A5SN32-F1
#
_cell.length_a   1.000
_cell.length_b   1.000
_cell.length_c   1.000
_cell.angle_alpha   90.00
_cell.angle_beta   90.00
_cell.angle_gamma   90.00
#
_symmetry.space_group_name_H-M   'P 1'
#
loop_
_entity.id
_entity.type
_entity.pdbx_description
1 polymer ?
#
loop_
_entity_poly.entity_id
_entity_poly.type
_entity_poly.pdbx_seq_one_letter_code
_entity_poly.pdbx_strand_id
1 'polypeptide(L)'
;MICTDTLSLGQFPDRRPTTKCKHDGDICRHCLGTWIASEFGTKIWDEIRCPVCPALMEPADMEEFAPSDIYKRWNDVSIRATLESTKNWTWCGLKSCKSGDVHDPRYPKFCCKVCNKAHCITHNVAWHKGETCSEYDYRKNKYLKRAEELATQKLMRDTTKKCPGCKRKVEKSYGCDHMTCTKCKHEFCWQCLAEYVKNRRGRMIVHQPGCVFHNPSFEPEVLIY
;
A
#
# COMPACT_ATOMS: atom_id res chain seq x y z
N MET A 1 -1.53 -19.13 -43.26
CA MET A 1 -2.55 -18.55 -44.16
C MET A 1 -1.84 -18.05 -45.41
N ILE A 2 -2.21 -18.56 -46.58
CA ILE A 2 -1.74 -18.07 -47.88
C ILE A 2 -2.98 -17.50 -48.57
N CYS A 3 -2.85 -16.33 -49.19
CA CYS A 3 -3.94 -15.73 -49.96
C CYS A 3 -4.27 -16.62 -51.16
N THR A 4 -5.54 -17.01 -51.32
CA THR A 4 -6.01 -17.78 -52.48
C THR A 4 -6.49 -16.88 -53.63
N ASP A 5 -6.44 -15.57 -53.44
CA ASP A 5 -6.97 -14.61 -54.39
C ASP A 5 -5.96 -14.29 -55.48
N THR A 6 -6.45 -14.05 -56.69
CA THR A 6 -5.62 -13.52 -57.77
C THR A 6 -5.43 -12.02 -57.54
N LEU A 7 -4.25 -11.64 -57.05
CA LEU A 7 -3.94 -10.26 -56.68
C LEU A 7 -3.05 -9.58 -57.74
N SER A 8 -3.17 -8.26 -57.87
CA SER A 8 -2.23 -7.47 -58.67
C SER A 8 -0.86 -7.38 -58.00
N LEU A 9 0.20 -7.20 -58.79
CA LEU A 9 1.58 -7.13 -58.28
C LEU A 9 1.77 -6.07 -57.19
N GLY A 10 1.02 -4.96 -57.24
CA GLY A 10 1.10 -3.89 -56.22
C GLY A 10 0.53 -4.25 -54.84
N GLN A 11 -0.16 -5.40 -54.71
CA GLN A 11 -0.60 -5.93 -53.41
C GLN A 11 0.50 -6.72 -52.69
N PHE A 12 1.60 -7.01 -53.38
CA PHE A 12 2.77 -7.67 -52.81
C PHE A 12 3.80 -6.64 -52.35
N PRO A 13 4.57 -6.95 -51.30
CA PRO A 13 5.73 -6.17 -50.93
C PRO A 13 6.77 -6.10 -52.05
N ASP A 14 7.35 -4.92 -52.29
CA ASP A 14 8.45 -4.73 -53.25
C ASP A 14 9.80 -5.29 -52.74
N ARG A 15 9.80 -5.81 -51.51
CA ARG A 15 10.94 -6.46 -50.86
C ARG A 15 10.47 -7.65 -50.03
N ARG A 16 11.40 -8.54 -49.71
CA ARG A 16 11.19 -9.64 -48.75
C ARG A 16 10.65 -9.14 -47.39
N PRO A 17 9.83 -9.95 -46.68
CA PRO A 17 9.20 -9.57 -45.41
C PRO A 17 10.15 -9.10 -44.32
N THR A 18 11.37 -9.65 -44.28
CA THR A 18 12.48 -9.15 -43.47
C THR A 18 13.79 -9.27 -44.22
N THR A 19 14.78 -8.42 -43.91
CA THR A 19 16.13 -8.50 -44.50
C THR A 19 16.81 -9.85 -44.27
N LYS A 20 16.35 -10.63 -43.28
CA LYS A 20 16.86 -11.96 -42.94
C LYS A 20 16.19 -13.10 -43.74
N CYS A 21 15.15 -12.84 -44.51
CA CYS A 21 14.52 -13.84 -45.37
C CYS A 21 15.46 -14.26 -46.52
N LYS A 22 15.49 -15.56 -46.81
CA LYS A 22 16.14 -16.15 -47.99
C LYS A 22 15.16 -16.45 -49.13
N HIS A 23 13.97 -15.86 -49.06
CA HIS A 23 12.89 -16.00 -50.03
C HIS A 23 12.33 -14.61 -50.34
N ASP A 24 11.59 -14.51 -51.44
CA ASP A 24 11.01 -13.27 -51.92
C ASP A 24 9.67 -12.95 -51.23
N GLY A 25 9.05 -11.84 -51.65
CA GLY A 25 7.77 -11.32 -51.13
C GLY A 25 6.56 -12.10 -51.65
N ASP A 26 6.48 -13.40 -51.40
CA ASP A 26 5.42 -14.28 -51.94
C ASP A 26 4.08 -14.20 -51.18
N ILE A 27 3.98 -13.26 -50.23
CA ILE A 27 2.78 -13.02 -49.42
C ILE A 27 2.37 -11.58 -49.60
N CYS A 28 1.09 -11.37 -49.92
CA CYS A 28 0.55 -10.02 -50.06
C CYS A 28 0.59 -9.24 -48.73
N ARG A 29 0.64 -7.91 -48.83
CA ARG A 29 0.75 -6.99 -47.68
C ARG A 29 -0.37 -7.22 -46.65
N HIS A 30 -1.59 -7.52 -47.11
CA HIS A 30 -2.73 -7.81 -46.23
C HIS A 30 -2.50 -9.08 -45.39
N CYS A 31 -2.12 -10.20 -46.01
CA CYS A 31 -1.88 -11.45 -45.29
C CYS A 31 -0.69 -11.33 -44.34
N LEU A 32 0.36 -10.60 -44.72
CA LEU A 32 1.51 -10.34 -43.85
C LEU A 32 1.09 -9.52 -42.61
N GLY A 33 0.30 -8.46 -42.79
CA GLY A 33 -0.22 -7.67 -41.67
C GLY A 33 -1.14 -8.47 -40.73
N THR A 34 -2.03 -9.28 -41.29
CA THR A 34 -2.90 -10.18 -40.51
C THR A 34 -2.10 -11.23 -39.73
N TRP A 35 -1.04 -11.78 -40.33
CA TRP A 35 -0.13 -12.69 -39.65
C TRP A 35 0.58 -12.01 -38.48
N ILE A 36 1.16 -10.83 -38.69
CA ILE A 36 1.84 -10.05 -37.63
C ILE A 36 0.88 -9.76 -36.48
N ALA A 37 -0.36 -9.36 -36.77
CA ALA A 37 -1.38 -9.10 -35.75
C ALA A 37 -1.71 -10.36 -34.93
N SER A 38 -1.84 -11.51 -35.58
CA SER A 38 -2.09 -12.81 -34.92
C SER A 38 -0.92 -13.23 -34.02
N GLU A 39 0.31 -13.10 -34.53
CA GLU A 39 1.52 -13.45 -33.79
C GLU A 39 1.71 -12.55 -32.57
N PHE A 40 1.55 -11.23 -32.72
CA PHE A 40 1.62 -10.30 -31.60
C PHE A 40 0.52 -10.52 -30.55
N GLY A 41 -0.63 -11.08 -30.94
CA GLY A 41 -1.69 -11.46 -30.02
C GLY A 41 -1.39 -12.72 -29.19
N THR A 42 -0.41 -13.54 -29.60
CA THR A 42 -0.16 -14.87 -29.01
C THR A 42 1.26 -15.06 -28.47
N LYS A 43 2.24 -14.28 -28.93
CA LYS A 43 3.66 -14.41 -28.59
C LYS A 43 4.21 -13.18 -27.89
N ILE A 44 5.45 -13.28 -27.40
CA ILE A 44 6.22 -12.16 -26.88
C ILE A 44 6.57 -11.21 -28.05
N TRP A 45 6.62 -9.91 -27.78
CA TRP A 45 6.78 -8.85 -28.78
C TRP A 45 8.03 -9.00 -29.67
N ASP A 46 9.11 -9.60 -29.17
CA ASP A 46 10.39 -9.79 -29.86
C ASP A 46 10.54 -11.17 -30.54
N GLU A 47 9.48 -11.99 -30.54
CA GLU A 47 9.49 -13.34 -31.13
C GLU A 47 8.65 -13.46 -32.42
N ILE A 48 8.24 -12.34 -33.00
CA ILE A 48 7.44 -12.32 -34.23
C ILE A 48 8.30 -12.78 -35.41
N ARG A 49 7.87 -13.85 -36.08
CA ARG A 49 8.60 -14.46 -37.19
C ARG A 49 7.90 -14.24 -38.52
N CYS A 50 8.67 -14.37 -39.58
CA CYS A 50 8.15 -14.48 -40.93
C CYS A 50 7.17 -15.67 -41.04
N PRO A 51 6.05 -15.53 -41.77
CA PRO A 51 5.09 -16.63 -41.96
C PRO A 51 5.61 -17.81 -42.80
N VAL A 52 6.69 -17.63 -43.56
CA VAL A 52 7.23 -18.63 -44.50
C VAL A 52 8.52 -19.27 -44.00
N CYS A 53 9.26 -18.59 -43.13
CA CYS A 53 10.57 -19.05 -42.67
C CYS A 53 10.83 -18.63 -41.21
N PRO A 54 11.85 -19.18 -40.53
CA PRO A 54 12.08 -18.92 -39.11
C PRO A 54 12.69 -17.54 -38.80
N ALA A 55 12.92 -16.68 -39.81
CA ALA A 55 13.51 -15.36 -39.64
C ALA A 55 12.63 -14.47 -38.75
N LEU A 56 13.25 -13.74 -37.82
CA LEU A 56 12.57 -12.75 -36.96
C LEU A 56 12.35 -11.45 -37.71
N MET A 57 11.19 -10.84 -37.48
CA MET A 57 10.84 -9.52 -37.99
C MET A 57 11.64 -8.44 -37.26
N GLU A 58 12.24 -7.50 -38.00
CA GLU A 58 13.01 -6.39 -37.45
C GLU A 58 12.13 -5.15 -37.26
N PRO A 59 12.57 -4.12 -36.49
CA PRO A 59 11.77 -2.92 -36.26
C PRO A 59 11.27 -2.23 -37.55
N ALA A 60 12.12 -2.16 -38.58
CA ALA A 60 11.75 -1.60 -39.88
C ALA A 60 10.68 -2.45 -40.61
N ASP A 61 10.69 -3.77 -40.41
CA ASP A 61 9.68 -4.66 -40.99
C ASP A 61 8.33 -4.50 -40.27
N MET A 62 8.37 -4.34 -38.95
CA MET A 62 7.18 -4.09 -38.15
C MET A 62 6.56 -2.73 -38.48
N GLU A 63 7.37 -1.69 -38.73
CA GLU A 63 6.91 -0.37 -39.14
C GLU A 63 6.23 -0.38 -40.50
N GLU A 64 6.75 -1.19 -41.44
CA GLU A 64 6.22 -1.24 -42.80
C GLU A 64 4.98 -2.12 -42.93
N PHE A 65 4.97 -3.31 -42.30
CA PHE A 65 3.99 -4.35 -42.61
C PHE A 65 2.93 -4.58 -41.53
N ALA A 66 3.17 -4.16 -40.29
CA ALA A 66 2.18 -4.34 -39.24
C ALA A 66 1.00 -3.36 -39.40
N PRO A 67 -0.23 -3.75 -39.06
CA PRO A 67 -1.32 -2.80 -38.92
C PRO A 67 -0.96 -1.65 -37.95
N SER A 68 -1.42 -0.43 -38.22
CA SER A 68 -0.97 0.78 -37.50
C SER A 68 -1.18 0.69 -35.97
N ASP A 69 -2.27 0.10 -35.52
CA ASP A 69 -2.55 -0.13 -34.10
C ASP A 69 -1.61 -1.17 -33.46
N ILE A 70 -1.29 -2.23 -34.22
CA ILE A 70 -0.34 -3.27 -33.80
C ILE A 70 1.07 -2.69 -33.72
N TYR A 71 1.52 -1.95 -34.74
CA TYR A 71 2.84 -1.30 -34.73
C TYR A 71 2.98 -0.37 -33.53
N LYS A 72 1.99 0.48 -33.25
CA LYS A 72 2.03 1.39 -32.09
C LYS A 72 2.21 0.64 -30.77
N ARG A 73 1.45 -0.44 -30.57
CA ARG A 73 1.54 -1.27 -29.36
C ARG A 73 2.86 -2.01 -29.27
N TRP A 74 3.32 -2.58 -30.39
CA TRP A 74 4.61 -3.25 -30.47
C TRP A 74 5.76 -2.29 -30.17
N ASN A 75 5.75 -1.08 -30.75
CA ASN A 75 6.75 -0.05 -30.53
C ASN A 75 6.75 0.47 -29.07
N ASP A 76 5.56 0.65 -28.48
CA ASP A 76 5.44 1.00 -27.06
C ASP A 76 6.10 -0.06 -26.16
N VAL A 77 5.87 -1.35 -26.44
CA VAL A 77 6.43 -2.45 -25.65
C VAL A 77 7.93 -2.60 -25.89
N SER A 78 8.41 -2.49 -27.13
CA SER A 78 9.83 -2.63 -27.48
C SER A 78 10.68 -1.51 -26.85
N ILE A 79 10.20 -0.26 -26.92
CA ILE A 79 10.82 0.89 -26.25
C ILE A 79 10.83 0.67 -24.74
N ARG A 80 9.72 0.21 -24.17
CA ARG A 80 9.62 -0.06 -22.72
C ARG A 80 10.64 -1.12 -22.27
N ALA A 81 10.72 -2.23 -22.97
CA ALA A 81 11.67 -3.32 -22.67
C ALA A 81 13.13 -2.84 -22.80
N THR A 82 13.43 -2.06 -23.84
CA THR A 82 14.76 -1.47 -24.04
C THR A 82 15.15 -0.56 -22.87
N LEU A 83 14.23 0.30 -22.43
CA LEU A 83 14.48 1.23 -21.33
C LEU A 83 14.62 0.51 -19.98
N GLU A 84 13.81 -0.52 -19.73
CA GLU A 84 13.89 -1.35 -18.51
C GLU A 84 15.20 -2.13 -18.38
N SER A 85 15.90 -2.38 -19.50
CA SER A 85 17.24 -2.98 -19.48
C SER A 85 18.33 -2.03 -18.92
N THR A 86 18.04 -0.74 -18.85
CA THR A 86 18.97 0.27 -18.31
C THR A 86 19.04 0.16 -16.79
N LYS A 87 20.26 0.09 -16.25
CA LYS A 87 20.48 0.04 -14.80
C LYS A 87 19.82 1.22 -14.10
N ASN A 88 19.11 0.94 -13.01
CA ASN A 88 18.39 1.93 -12.21
C ASN A 88 17.32 2.72 -12.98
N TRP A 89 16.81 2.20 -14.10
CA TRP A 89 15.68 2.81 -14.79
C TRP A 89 14.41 2.80 -13.93
N THR A 90 13.74 3.96 -13.83
CA THR A 90 12.49 4.12 -13.08
C THR A 90 11.45 4.82 -13.94
N TRP A 91 10.27 4.20 -14.03
CA TRP A 91 9.12 4.76 -14.75
C TRP A 91 8.44 5.88 -13.95
N CYS A 92 7.86 6.85 -14.65
CA CYS A 92 6.93 7.78 -14.04
C CYS A 92 5.69 7.05 -13.51
N GLY A 93 5.35 7.21 -12.23
CA GLY A 93 4.16 6.62 -11.62
C GLY A 93 2.82 7.18 -12.12
N LEU A 94 2.82 8.20 -12.99
CA LEU A 94 1.59 8.72 -13.58
C LEU A 94 1.17 7.86 -14.78
N LYS A 95 -0.01 7.23 -14.71
CA LYS A 95 -0.52 6.35 -15.78
C LYS A 95 -0.59 6.99 -17.17
N SER A 96 -0.80 8.30 -17.26
CA SER A 96 -0.84 9.03 -18.53
C SER A 96 0.55 9.43 -19.07
N CYS A 97 1.62 9.16 -18.34
CA CYS A 97 2.99 9.51 -18.69
C CYS A 97 3.81 8.23 -18.91
N LYS A 98 4.25 8.01 -20.14
CA LYS A 98 5.10 6.86 -20.51
C LYS A 98 6.60 7.15 -20.40
N SER A 99 6.98 8.21 -19.68
CA SER A 99 8.37 8.63 -19.53
C SER A 99 9.00 7.98 -18.30
N GLY A 100 10.33 7.92 -18.28
CA GLY A 100 11.11 7.46 -17.14
C GLY A 100 12.48 8.12 -17.13
N ASP A 101 13.26 7.85 -16.10
CA ASP A 101 14.66 8.27 -16.03
C ASP A 101 15.46 7.30 -15.14
N VAL A 102 16.77 7.34 -15.26
CA VAL A 102 17.68 6.67 -14.34
C VAL A 102 17.58 7.35 -12.98
N HIS A 103 17.30 6.58 -11.94
CA HIS A 103 17.02 7.10 -10.61
C HIS A 103 17.62 6.21 -9.53
N ASP A 104 18.32 6.82 -8.56
CA ASP A 104 18.92 6.08 -7.45
C ASP A 104 17.83 5.61 -6.47
N PRO A 105 17.65 4.29 -6.27
CA PRO A 105 16.60 3.74 -5.41
C PRO A 105 16.72 4.15 -3.93
N ARG A 106 17.86 4.69 -3.50
CA ARG A 106 18.04 5.23 -2.14
C ARG A 106 17.23 6.50 -1.89
N TYR A 107 16.83 7.22 -2.94
CA TYR A 107 16.06 8.45 -2.82
C TYR A 107 14.61 8.17 -3.21
N PRO A 108 13.64 8.21 -2.27
CA PRO A 108 12.27 7.84 -2.60
C PRO A 108 11.56 8.78 -3.58
N LYS A 109 12.02 10.02 -3.71
CA LYS A 109 11.39 11.05 -4.54
C LYS A 109 11.88 10.97 -5.99
N PHE A 110 10.99 10.59 -6.90
CA PHE A 110 11.22 10.71 -8.33
C PHE A 110 10.49 11.94 -8.89
N CYS A 111 11.18 12.73 -9.71
CA CYS A 111 10.62 13.90 -10.41
C CYS A 111 10.68 13.65 -11.92
N CYS A 112 9.53 13.52 -12.57
CA CYS A 112 9.48 13.30 -14.01
C CYS A 112 9.81 14.59 -14.78
N LYS A 113 10.81 14.55 -15.67
CA LYS A 113 11.21 15.69 -16.52
C LYS A 113 10.21 16.02 -17.64
N VAL A 114 9.30 15.10 -17.96
CA VAL A 114 8.32 15.27 -19.05
C VAL A 114 6.99 15.83 -18.53
N CYS A 115 6.40 15.22 -17.50
CA CYS A 115 5.12 15.68 -16.96
C CYS A 115 5.23 16.59 -15.73
N ASN A 116 6.44 16.84 -15.23
CA ASN A 116 6.76 17.66 -14.05
C ASN A 116 6.09 17.21 -12.74
N LYS A 117 5.52 16.00 -12.69
CA LYS A 117 4.96 15.43 -11.46
C LYS A 117 6.01 14.64 -10.68
N ALA A 118 5.94 14.76 -9.36
CA ALA A 118 6.74 13.99 -8.43
C ALA A 118 5.93 12.84 -7.81
N HIS A 119 6.56 11.68 -7.64
CA HIS A 119 5.97 10.54 -6.98
C HIS A 119 6.99 9.85 -6.06
N CYS A 120 6.48 9.11 -5.07
CA CYS A 120 7.31 8.25 -4.23
C CYS A 120 7.48 6.90 -4.94
N ILE A 121 8.71 6.49 -5.22
CA ILE A 121 9.00 5.21 -5.89
C ILE A 121 8.74 4.02 -4.96
N THR A 122 8.89 4.20 -3.64
CA THR A 122 8.66 3.15 -2.64
C THR A 122 7.19 2.78 -2.52
N HIS A 123 6.31 3.78 -2.60
CA HIS A 123 4.86 3.60 -2.41
C HIS A 123 4.07 3.66 -3.71
N ASN A 124 4.70 4.08 -4.81
CA ASN A 124 4.07 4.35 -6.10
C ASN A 124 2.83 5.28 -6.01
N VAL A 125 2.93 6.33 -5.17
CA VAL A 125 1.90 7.36 -4.98
C VAL A 125 2.44 8.75 -5.25
N ALA A 126 1.56 9.74 -5.40
CA ALA A 126 1.94 11.14 -5.46
C ALA A 126 2.90 11.52 -4.31
N TRP A 127 3.91 12.34 -4.61
CA TRP A 127 4.95 12.66 -3.64
C TRP A 127 4.36 13.25 -2.35
N HIS A 128 4.61 12.57 -1.24
CA HIS A 128 4.16 12.96 0.08
C HIS A 128 5.13 13.97 0.71
N LYS A 129 4.91 15.25 0.40
CA LYS A 129 5.78 16.35 0.86
C LYS A 129 5.69 16.52 2.38
N GLY A 130 6.85 16.62 3.03
CA GLY A 130 6.96 16.91 4.47
C GLY A 130 6.82 15.67 5.36
N GLU A 131 6.73 14.48 4.78
CA GLU A 131 6.77 13.22 5.51
C GLU A 131 7.78 12.27 4.86
N THR A 132 8.52 11.56 5.70
CA THR A 132 9.37 10.42 5.32
C THR A 132 8.49 9.22 4.93
N CYS A 133 9.06 8.21 4.27
CA CYS A 133 8.31 7.00 3.94
C CYS A 133 7.75 6.29 5.19
N SER A 134 8.54 6.21 6.27
CA SER A 134 8.11 5.59 7.53
C SER A 134 6.93 6.34 8.18
N GLU A 135 6.93 7.67 8.13
CA GLU A 135 5.80 8.48 8.63
C GLU A 135 4.54 8.29 7.75
N TYR A 136 4.72 8.21 6.43
CA TYR A 136 3.63 7.89 5.50
C TYR A 136 3.00 6.52 5.82
N ASP A 137 3.82 5.50 6.06
CA ASP A 137 3.40 4.14 6.42
C ASP A 137 2.62 4.14 7.74
N TYR A 138 3.18 4.76 8.79
CA TYR A 138 2.50 4.90 10.07
C TYR A 138 1.15 5.61 9.91
N ARG A 139 1.11 6.69 9.13
CA ARG A 139 -0.10 7.46 8.89
C ARG A 139 -1.20 6.62 8.22
N LYS A 140 -0.82 5.76 7.26
CA LYS A 140 -1.72 4.86 6.52
C LYS A 140 -2.07 3.57 7.29
N ASN A 141 -1.26 3.18 8.26
CA ASN A 141 -1.48 1.97 9.05
C ASN A 141 -2.57 2.15 10.11
N LYS A 142 -3.83 1.96 9.69
CA LYS A 142 -5.00 2.05 10.59
C LYS A 142 -5.00 0.97 11.69
N TYR A 143 -4.41 -0.20 11.42
CA TYR A 143 -4.37 -1.31 12.37
C TYR A 143 -3.44 -1.02 13.54
N LEU A 144 -2.25 -0.50 13.26
CA LEU A 144 -1.29 -0.09 14.29
C LEU A 144 -1.90 0.98 15.20
N LYS A 145 -2.48 2.04 14.63
CA LYS A 145 -3.15 3.09 15.40
C LYS A 145 -4.26 2.54 16.30
N ARG A 146 -5.10 1.66 15.76
CA ARG A 146 -6.16 1.01 16.56
C ARG A 146 -5.58 0.14 17.67
N ALA A 147 -4.48 -0.57 17.42
CA ALA A 147 -3.81 -1.38 18.43
C ALA A 147 -3.20 -0.51 19.54
N GLU A 148 -2.57 0.61 19.19
CA GLU A 148 -2.03 1.60 20.13
C GLU A 148 -3.15 2.24 20.98
N GLU A 149 -4.28 2.59 20.37
CA GLU A 149 -5.45 3.10 21.08
C GLU A 149 -6.02 2.08 22.07
N LEU A 150 -6.16 0.81 21.66
CA LEU A 150 -6.63 -0.27 22.53
C LEU A 150 -5.64 -0.55 23.68
N ALA A 151 -4.33 -0.55 23.38
CA ALA A 151 -3.29 -0.71 24.39
C ALA A 151 -3.33 0.46 25.40
N THR A 152 -3.51 1.69 24.92
CA THR A 152 -3.66 2.89 25.76
C THR A 152 -4.90 2.79 26.64
N GLN A 153 -6.05 2.38 26.08
CA GLN A 153 -7.28 2.19 26.85
C GLN A 153 -7.15 1.11 27.92
N LYS A 154 -6.49 -0.01 27.58
CA LYS A 154 -6.18 -1.10 28.52
C LYS A 154 -5.29 -0.58 29.65
N LEU A 155 -4.19 0.10 29.33
CA LEU A 155 -3.30 0.69 30.32
C LEU A 155 -4.07 1.64 31.24
N MET A 156 -4.85 2.57 30.68
CA MET A 156 -5.67 3.48 31.47
C MET A 156 -6.66 2.75 32.39
N ARG A 157 -7.25 1.64 31.94
CA ARG A 157 -8.16 0.84 32.78
C ARG A 157 -7.40 0.14 33.91
N ASP A 158 -6.21 -0.35 33.62
CA ASP A 158 -5.43 -1.18 34.55
C ASP A 158 -4.66 -0.31 35.57
N THR A 159 -4.33 0.94 35.24
CA THR A 159 -3.57 1.86 36.12
C THR A 159 -4.42 2.94 36.81
N THR A 160 -5.67 3.16 36.38
CA THR A 160 -6.54 4.19 36.96
C THR A 160 -7.83 3.61 37.52
N LYS A 161 -8.35 4.22 38.60
CA LYS A 161 -9.68 3.91 39.16
C LYS A 161 -10.56 5.16 39.18
N LYS A 162 -11.88 5.01 39.27
CA LYS A 162 -12.80 6.15 39.42
C LYS A 162 -12.91 6.54 40.89
N CYS A 163 -12.73 7.83 41.19
CA CYS A 163 -12.97 8.37 42.52
C CYS A 163 -14.45 8.11 42.94
N PRO A 164 -14.72 7.57 44.14
CA PRO A 164 -16.09 7.27 44.57
C PRO A 164 -16.96 8.54 44.67
N GLY A 165 -16.41 9.67 45.12
CA GLY A 165 -17.15 10.92 45.27
C GLY A 165 -17.45 11.68 43.96
N CYS A 166 -16.50 11.79 43.02
CA CYS A 166 -16.69 12.60 41.79
C CYS A 166 -16.57 11.82 40.47
N LYS A 167 -16.33 10.51 40.53
CA LYS A 167 -16.20 9.56 39.39
C LYS A 167 -15.08 9.85 38.39
N ARG A 168 -14.24 10.87 38.62
CA ARG A 168 -13.05 11.15 37.80
C ARG A 168 -12.01 10.03 37.95
N LYS A 169 -11.33 9.68 36.85
CA LYS A 169 -10.19 8.76 36.88
C LYS A 169 -9.05 9.35 37.72
N VAL A 170 -8.51 8.54 38.61
CA VAL A 170 -7.40 8.83 39.52
C VAL A 170 -6.36 7.73 39.36
N GLU A 171 -5.09 8.12 39.31
CA GLU A 171 -3.93 7.22 39.26
C GLU A 171 -3.42 6.94 40.67
N LYS A 172 -2.94 5.72 40.93
CA LYS A 172 -2.44 5.34 42.25
C LYS A 172 -1.25 6.21 42.64
N SER A 173 -1.28 6.84 43.80
CA SER A 173 -0.09 7.41 44.42
C SER A 173 0.82 6.28 44.93
N TYR A 174 2.12 6.35 44.65
CA TYR A 174 3.08 5.36 45.12
C TYR A 174 3.05 5.24 46.66
N GLY A 175 3.01 4.00 47.18
CA GLY A 175 3.30 3.69 48.58
C GLY A 175 2.14 3.64 49.59
N CYS A 176 0.91 4.09 49.25
CA CYS A 176 -0.22 4.01 50.18
C CYS A 176 -1.56 3.74 49.48
N ASP A 177 -2.39 2.86 50.03
CA ASP A 177 -3.75 2.63 49.55
C ASP A 177 -4.77 3.63 50.11
N HIS A 178 -4.40 4.50 51.05
CA HIS A 178 -5.23 5.66 51.41
C HIS A 178 -4.98 6.77 50.38
N MET A 179 -6.01 7.11 49.62
CA MET A 179 -5.94 8.09 48.54
C MET A 179 -6.87 9.27 48.76
N THR A 180 -6.37 10.47 48.46
CA THR A 180 -7.16 11.70 48.46
C THR A 180 -7.34 12.19 47.03
N CYS A 181 -8.58 12.33 46.57
CA CYS A 181 -8.86 12.85 45.24
C CYS A 181 -8.38 14.30 45.11
N THR A 182 -7.52 14.59 44.15
CA THR A 182 -6.97 15.94 43.94
C THR A 182 -8.04 16.98 43.62
N LYS A 183 -9.15 16.58 42.99
CA LYS A 183 -10.25 17.44 42.56
C LYS A 183 -11.30 17.70 43.64
N CYS A 184 -11.93 16.65 44.18
CA CYS A 184 -13.02 16.80 45.16
C CYS A 184 -12.58 16.63 46.62
N LYS A 185 -11.29 16.35 46.86
CA LYS A 185 -10.70 16.11 48.20
C LYS A 185 -11.29 14.93 48.98
N HIS A 186 -12.12 14.12 48.34
CA HIS A 186 -12.66 12.91 48.93
C HIS A 186 -11.55 11.87 49.17
N GLU A 187 -11.56 11.27 50.35
CA GLU A 187 -10.57 10.29 50.80
C GLU A 187 -11.15 8.88 50.71
N PHE A 188 -10.43 7.93 50.11
CA PHE A 188 -10.92 6.58 49.86
C PHE A 188 -9.78 5.56 49.83
N CYS A 189 -10.10 4.28 50.00
CA CYS A 189 -9.15 3.19 49.83
C CYS A 189 -8.96 2.86 48.34
N TRP A 190 -7.74 2.86 47.82
CA TRP A 190 -7.44 2.52 46.44
C TRP A 190 -7.87 1.11 46.06
N GLN A 191 -7.70 0.13 46.96
CA GLN A 191 -7.99 -1.27 46.64
C GLN A 191 -9.49 -1.50 46.46
N CYS A 192 -10.30 -1.11 47.46
CA CYS A 192 -11.73 -1.43 47.51
C CYS A 192 -12.66 -0.24 47.24
N LEU A 193 -12.12 0.96 47.04
CA LEU A 193 -12.87 2.19 46.79
C LEU A 193 -13.83 2.60 47.91
N ALA A 194 -13.71 2.00 49.10
CA ALA A 194 -14.45 2.40 50.29
C ALA A 194 -14.07 3.82 50.72
N GLU A 195 -15.07 4.58 51.16
CA GLU A 195 -14.97 6.00 51.50
C GLU A 195 -14.53 6.18 52.96
N TYR A 196 -13.66 7.16 53.23
CA TYR A 196 -13.35 7.58 54.60
C TYR A 196 -14.39 8.60 55.05
N VAL A 197 -15.21 8.22 56.04
CA VAL A 197 -16.24 9.07 56.62
C VAL A 197 -15.76 9.67 57.94
N LYS A 198 -16.17 10.91 58.26
CA LYS A 198 -15.85 11.55 59.55
C LYS A 198 -16.82 11.08 60.62
N ASN A 199 -16.33 10.74 61.81
CA ASN A 199 -17.13 10.43 63.00
C ASN A 199 -16.61 11.17 64.23
N ARG A 200 -17.26 10.99 65.39
CA ARG A 200 -16.90 11.66 66.66
C ARG A 200 -15.50 11.31 67.18
N ARG A 201 -14.86 10.24 66.68
CA ARG A 201 -13.53 9.75 67.08
C ARG A 201 -12.45 9.99 66.02
N GLY A 202 -12.78 10.66 64.90
CA GLY A 202 -11.85 10.92 63.80
C GLY A 202 -12.39 10.46 62.45
N ARG A 203 -11.58 9.70 61.69
CA ARG A 203 -11.93 9.15 60.37
C ARG A 203 -12.20 7.66 60.50
N MET A 204 -13.30 7.19 59.92
CA MET A 204 -13.73 5.80 59.93
C MET A 204 -13.86 5.30 58.49
N ILE A 205 -13.48 4.04 58.25
CA ILE A 205 -13.65 3.36 56.97
C ILE A 205 -14.11 1.93 57.25
N VAL A 206 -15.06 1.46 56.45
CA VAL A 206 -15.43 0.04 56.39
C VAL A 206 -15.01 -0.46 55.02
N HIS A 207 -13.97 -1.29 54.98
CA HIS A 207 -13.47 -1.83 53.72
C HIS A 207 -14.46 -2.85 53.15
N GLN A 208 -14.51 -2.98 51.82
CA GLN A 208 -15.34 -4.00 51.16
C GLN A 208 -14.66 -5.38 51.19
N PRO A 209 -15.43 -6.47 51.09
CA PRO A 209 -14.89 -7.82 50.91
C PRO A 209 -13.89 -7.88 49.74
N GLY A 210 -12.76 -8.57 49.93
CA GLY A 210 -11.66 -8.63 48.95
C GLY A 210 -10.62 -7.51 49.06
N CYS A 211 -10.78 -6.57 50.00
CA CYS A 211 -9.71 -5.66 50.42
C CYS A 211 -8.73 -6.37 51.37
N VAL A 212 -7.42 -6.08 51.31
CA VAL A 212 -6.47 -6.62 52.30
C VAL A 212 -6.73 -6.10 53.73
N PHE A 213 -7.42 -4.96 53.82
CA PHE A 213 -7.83 -4.33 55.08
C PHE A 213 -9.27 -4.68 55.48
N HIS A 214 -9.91 -5.64 54.81
CA HIS A 214 -11.26 -6.09 55.14
C HIS A 214 -11.30 -6.73 56.53
N ASN A 215 -12.27 -6.35 57.35
CA ASN A 215 -12.54 -6.99 58.64
C ASN A 215 -14.03 -7.35 58.73
N PRO A 216 -14.40 -8.64 58.65
CA PRO A 216 -15.79 -9.11 58.68
C PRO A 216 -16.56 -8.74 59.95
N SER A 217 -15.88 -8.49 61.07
CA SER A 217 -16.53 -8.12 62.34
C SER A 217 -17.23 -6.76 62.33
N PHE A 218 -17.06 -5.98 61.25
CA PHE A 218 -17.71 -4.67 61.07
C PHE A 218 -18.75 -4.68 59.94
N GLU A 219 -19.15 -5.85 59.42
CA GLU A 219 -20.26 -5.96 58.47
C GLU A 219 -21.59 -5.62 59.18
N PRO A 220 -22.43 -4.75 58.59
CA PRO A 220 -23.77 -4.52 59.13
C PRO A 220 -24.57 -5.83 59.00
N GLU A 221 -25.15 -6.31 60.09
CA GLU A 221 -26.10 -7.44 60.04
C GLU A 221 -27.15 -7.12 58.97
N VAL A 222 -27.14 -7.92 57.90
CA VAL A 222 -28.11 -7.80 56.81
C VAL A 222 -29.48 -8.10 57.43
N LEU A 223 -30.28 -7.06 57.68
CA LEU A 223 -31.68 -7.23 58.04
C LEU A 223 -32.40 -7.76 56.80
N ILE A 224 -32.53 -9.09 56.77
CA ILE A 224 -33.37 -9.81 55.81
C ILE A 224 -34.82 -9.53 56.22
N TYR A 225 -35.52 -8.71 55.43
CA TYR A 225 -36.98 -8.61 55.43
C TYR A 225 -37.50 -8.97 54.04
#